data_AF-A0A971C691-F1
#
_entry.id   AF-A0A971C691-F1
#
_cell.length_a   1.000
_cell.length_b   1.000
_cell.length_c   1.000
_cell.angle_alpha   90.00
_cell.angle_beta   90.00
_cell.angle_gamma   90.00
#
_symmetry.space_group_name_H-M   'P 1'
#
loop_
_entity.id
_entity.type
_entity.pdbx_description
1 polymer ?
#
loop_
_entity_poly.entity_id
_entity_poly.type
_entity_poly.pdbx_seq_one_letter_code
_entity_poly.pdbx_strand_id
1 'polypeptide(L)' 'MSKKVYEIAKELEMESKELLEKINGMGIVAKSHNSVISEIDAKAIMNMVLHSRTKTTETKIVKAPPKSKT' A
#
# COMPACT_ATOMS: atom_id res chain seq x y z
N MET A 1 -4.38 13.03 13.82
CA MET A 1 -5.78 12.56 13.71
C MET A 1 -5.82 11.22 12.99
N SER A 2 -6.55 10.25 13.53
CA SER A 2 -6.80 8.95 12.89
C SER A 2 -7.91 9.07 11.84
N LYS A 3 -7.73 8.44 10.67
CA LYS A 3 -8.70 8.46 9.56
C LYS A 3 -9.24 7.06 9.30
N LYS A 4 -10.42 6.96 8.69
CA LYS A 4 -10.99 5.66 8.32
C LYS A 4 -10.50 5.23 6.94
N VAL A 5 -10.47 3.92 6.70
CA VAL A 5 -10.05 3.36 5.40
C VAL A 5 -10.86 3.96 4.24
N TYR A 6 -12.17 4.09 4.36
CA TYR A 6 -12.99 4.68 3.29
C TYR A 6 -12.66 6.16 3.02
N GLU A 7 -12.31 6.94 4.04
CA GLU A 7 -11.97 8.37 3.89
C GLU A 7 -10.67 8.50 3.09
N ILE A 8 -9.68 7.69 3.45
CA ILE A 8 -8.38 7.64 2.77
C ILE A 8 -8.57 7.18 1.33
N ALA A 9 -9.42 6.16 1.10
CA ALA A 9 -9.73 5.68 -0.25
C ALA A 9 -10.38 6.78 -1.09
N LYS A 10 -11.33 7.52 -0.51
CA LYS A 10 -12.03 8.63 -1.19
C LYS A 10 -11.11 9.80 -1.48
N GLU A 11 -10.21 10.17 -0.56
CA GLU A 11 -9.20 11.22 -0.78
C GLU A 11 -8.19 10.84 -1.87
N LEU A 12 -7.87 9.56 -1.98
CA LEU A 12 -6.94 9.04 -2.98
C LEU A 12 -7.62 8.69 -4.31
N GLU A 13 -8.94 8.87 -4.42
CA GLU A 13 -9.76 8.41 -5.56
C GLU A 13 -9.49 6.94 -5.91
N MET A 14 -9.38 6.10 -4.88
CA MET A 14 -9.13 4.66 -4.99
C MET A 14 -10.32 3.84 -4.56
N GLU A 15 -10.43 2.63 -5.11
CA GLU A 15 -11.42 1.67 -4.64
C GLU A 15 -11.05 1.20 -3.23
N SER A 16 -12.05 1.15 -2.35
CA SER A 16 -11.83 0.74 -0.96
C SER A 16 -11.28 -0.70 -0.85
N LYS A 17 -11.60 -1.56 -1.82
CA LYS A 17 -11.05 -2.91 -1.93
C LYS A 17 -9.56 -2.90 -2.25
N GLU A 18 -9.14 -2.13 -3.25
CA GLU A 18 -7.73 -1.96 -3.61
C GLU A 18 -6.91 -1.38 -2.44
N LEU A 19 -7.48 -0.40 -1.74
CA LEU A 19 -6.85 0.16 -0.56
C LEU A 19 -6.73 -0.89 0.54
N LEU A 20 -7.77 -1.70 0.78
CA LEU A 20 -7.72 -2.80 1.75
C LEU A 20 -6.60 -3.78 1.42
N GLU A 21 -6.43 -4.19 0.17
CA GLU A 21 -5.36 -5.10 -0.24
C GLU A 21 -3.98 -4.50 0.01
N LYS A 22 -3.77 -3.22 -0.32
CA LYS A 22 -2.50 -2.52 -0.03
C LYS A 22 -2.23 -2.42 1.47
N ILE A 23 -3.25 -2.10 2.25
CA ILE A 23 -3.18 -2.02 3.72
C ILE A 23 -2.86 -3.40 4.31
N ASN A 24 -3.51 -4.46 3.84
CA ASN A 24 -3.24 -5.83 4.27
C ASN A 24 -1.82 -6.27 3.91
N GLY A 25 -1.35 -5.93 2.71
CA GLY A 25 0.03 -6.20 2.25
C GLY A 25 1.10 -5.47 3.07
N MET A 26 0.75 -4.35 3.72
CA MET A 26 1.61 -3.65 4.68
C MET A 26 1.60 -4.27 6.09
N GLY A 27 0.81 -5.32 6.32
CA GLY A 27 0.63 -5.92 7.64
C GLY A 27 -0.35 -5.15 8.55
N ILE A 28 -1.08 -4.18 8.00
CA ILE A 28 -2.10 -3.43 8.72
C ILE A 28 -3.43 -4.20 8.56
N VAL A 29 -4.00 -4.64 9.67
CA VAL A 29 -5.25 -5.44 9.64
C VAL A 29 -6.46 -4.50 9.61
N ALA A 30 -6.92 -4.15 8.41
CA ALA A 30 -8.20 -3.47 8.23
C ALA A 30 -9.35 -4.49 8.07
N LYS A 31 -10.22 -4.58 9.10
CA LYS A 31 -11.34 -5.54 9.09
C LYS A 31 -12.54 -5.09 8.23
N SER A 32 -12.65 -3.80 7.91
CA SER A 32 -13.77 -3.23 7.15
C SER A 32 -13.45 -1.82 6.66
N HIS A 33 -14.24 -1.29 5.73
CA HIS A 33 -14.11 0.10 5.23
C HIS A 33 -14.16 1.18 6.31
N ASN A 34 -14.76 0.87 7.46
CA ASN A 34 -14.85 1.76 8.61
C ASN A 34 -13.71 1.58 9.64
N SER A 35 -12.72 0.73 9.35
CA SER A 35 -11.56 0.54 10.23
C SER A 35 -10.86 1.88 10.42
N VAL A 36 -10.55 2.20 11.67
CA VAL A 36 -9.78 3.38 12.02
C VAL A 36 -8.30 3.05 11.82
N ILE A 37 -7.64 3.87 11.01
CA ILE A 37 -6.23 3.79 10.70
C ILE A 37 -5.53 4.92 11.45
N SER A 38 -4.44 4.57 12.16
CA SER A 38 -3.63 5.56 12.86
C SER A 38 -3.00 6.53 11.87
N GLU A 39 -2.66 7.74 12.31
CA GLU A 39 -2.09 8.75 11.40
C GLU A 39 -0.79 8.27 10.73
N ILE A 40 0.01 7.50 11.47
CA ILE A 40 1.28 6.92 11.00
C ILE A 40 1.02 5.96 9.85
N ASP A 41 0.07 5.04 10.03
CA ASP A 41 -0.34 4.06 9.03
C ASP A 41 -0.97 4.75 7.83
N ALA A 42 -1.86 5.73 8.05
CA ALA A 42 -2.53 6.48 7.00
C ALA A 42 -1.51 7.21 6.10
N LYS A 43 -0.48 7.84 6.70
CA LYS A 43 0.64 8.44 5.97
C LYS A 43 1.43 7.40 5.18
N ALA A 44 1.73 6.24 5.76
CA ALA A 44 2.45 5.18 5.06
C ALA A 44 1.67 4.68 3.83
N ILE A 45 0.36 4.47 3.97
CA ILE A 45 -0.53 4.05 2.88
C ILE A 45 -0.60 5.12 1.79
N MET A 46 -0.82 6.38 2.17
CA MET A 46 -0.89 7.50 1.23
C MET A 46 0.41 7.65 0.45
N ASN A 47 1.55 7.59 1.15
CA ASN A 47 2.88 7.65 0.55
C ASN A 47 3.12 6.45 -0.39
N MET A 48 2.72 5.24 -0.01
CA MET A 48 2.83 4.05 -0.86
C MET A 48 1.97 4.17 -2.10
N VAL A 49 0.72 4.64 -1.99
CA VAL A 49 -0.18 4.82 -3.15
C VAL A 49 0.40 5.84 -4.12
N LEU A 50 0.89 6.97 -3.61
CA LEU A 50 1.56 8.00 -4.42
C LEU A 50 2.82 7.45 -5.09
N HIS A 51 3.67 6.72 -4.36
CA HIS A 51 4.87 6.09 -4.92
C HIS A 51 4.55 4.91 -5.86
N SER A 52 3.44 4.22 -5.67
CA SER A 52 3.01 3.10 -6.51
C SER A 52 2.52 3.60 -7.87
N ARG A 53 2.00 4.83 -7.97
CA ARG A 53 1.68 5.47 -9.26
C ARG A 53 2.94 5.90 -10.03
N THR A 54 4.03 6.22 -9.33
CA THR A 54 5.28 6.65 -9.96
C THR A 54 6.24 5.51 -10.28
N LYS A 55 6.06 4.33 -9.67
CA LYS A 55 6.92 3.14 -9.87
C LYS A 55 6.59 2.24 -11.07
N THR A 56 5.69 2.64 -11.96
CA THR A 56 5.50 1.96 -13.25
C THR A 56 6.66 2.20 -14.23
N THR A 57 7.61 3.07 -13.89
CA THR A 57 8.91 3.13 -14.53
C THR A 57 9.99 2.72 -13.53
N GLU A 58 10.81 1.74 -13.91
CA GLU A 58 12.09 1.42 -13.25
C GLU A 58 12.05 0.72 -11.89
N THR A 59 11.62 -0.54 -11.90
CA THR A 59 12.53 -1.55 -11.34
C THR A 59 12.78 -2.62 -12.39
N LYS A 60 13.85 -2.43 -13.17
CA LYS A 60 14.59 -3.55 -13.77
C LYS A 60 15.00 -4.43 -12.59
N ILE A 61 14.20 -5.47 -12.36
CA ILE A 61 14.58 -6.60 -11.54
C ILE A 61 15.80 -7.18 -12.26
N VAL A 62 17.01 -6.82 -11.82
CA VAL A 62 18.19 -7.61 -12.13
C VAL A 62 17.97 -8.91 -11.39
N LYS A 63 17.31 -9.83 -12.10
CA LYS A 63 17.21 -11.24 -11.75
C LYS A 63 18.63 -11.76 -11.71
N ALA A 64 19.24 -11.73 -10.52
CA ALA A 64 20.54 -12.34 -10.30
C ALA A 64 20.42 -13.82 -10.73
N PRO A 65 21.24 -14.30 -11.69
CA PRO A 65 21.22 -15.71 -12.06
C PRO A 65 21.70 -16.55 -10.86
N PRO A 66 21.16 -17.77 -10.67
CA PRO A 66 21.57 -18.63 -9.58
C PRO A 66 23.03 -19.02 -9.80
N LYS A 67 23.92 -18.62 -8.89
CA LYS A 67 25.27 -19.19 -8.85
C LYS A 67 25.20 -20.59 -8.28
N SER A 68 25.59 -21.53 -9.13
CA SER A 68 25.97 -22.91 -8.85
C SER A 68 26.80 -23.07 -7.58
N LYS A 69 26.51 -24.13 -6.82
CA LYS A 69 27.47 -24.86 -5.98
C LYS A 69 27.33 -26.33 -6.40
N THR A 70 28.25 -26.80 -7.23
CA THR A 70 29.41 -27.66 -6.90
C THR A 70 29.01 -29.12 -6.97
#